data_AF-A0A973XAG7-F1
#
_entry.id   AF-A0A973XAG7-F1
#
_cell.length_a   1.000
_cell.length_b   1.000
_cell.length_c   1.000
_cell.angle_alpha   90.00
_cell.angle_beta   90.00
_cell.angle_gamma   90.00
#
_symmetry.space_group_name_H-M   'P 1'
#
loop_
_entity.id
_entity.type
_entity.pdbx_description
1 polymer ?
#
loop_
_entity_poly.entity_id
_entity_poly.type
_entity_poly.pdbx_seq_one_letter_code
_entity_poly.pdbx_strand_id
1 'polypeptide(L)'
;LVQPRQHSPSIMLNLLGDIWPEDGVPAWEQVLALPGTHLHLYGKLRAAKGRKMGHLNITGSSIDGVRRTALQAAQILGIEAF
;
A
#
# COMPACT_ATOMS: atom_id res chain seq x y z
N LEU A 1 17.39 -17.36 21.37
CA LEU A 1 16.33 -16.46 20.86
C LEU A 1 15.04 -17.26 20.76
N VAL A 2 13.89 -16.63 20.99
CA VAL A 2 12.59 -17.31 20.84
C VAL A 2 12.27 -17.57 19.36
N GLN A 3 11.53 -18.64 19.08
CA GLN A 3 11.11 -18.97 17.71
C GLN A 3 10.10 -17.94 17.19
N PRO A 4 10.29 -17.38 15.98
CA PRO A 4 9.30 -16.50 15.40
C PRO A 4 8.01 -17.27 15.08
N ARG A 5 6.87 -16.63 15.31
CA ARG A 5 5.56 -17.11 14.87
C ARG A 5 4.87 -16.02 14.06
N GLN A 6 4.01 -16.42 13.14
CA GLN A 6 3.14 -15.46 12.46
C GLN A 6 2.25 -14.75 13.49
N HIS A 7 2.26 -13.42 13.47
CA HIS A 7 1.39 -12.61 14.31
C HIS A 7 0.08 -12.27 13.61
N SER A 8 0.15 -11.81 12.36
CA SER A 8 -1.01 -11.43 11.55
C SER A 8 -0.75 -11.68 10.06
N PRO A 9 -1.77 -12.02 9.26
CA PRO A 9 -1.73 -11.89 7.81
C PRO A 9 -1.37 -10.47 7.37
N SER A 10 -0.60 -10.34 6.28
CA SER A 10 -0.31 -9.05 5.68
C SER A 10 -0.12 -9.13 4.16
N ILE A 11 -0.43 -8.04 3.46
CA ILE A 11 -0.06 -7.81 2.06
C ILE A 11 0.65 -6.46 1.99
N MET A 12 1.74 -6.41 1.22
CA MET A 12 2.48 -5.19 0.95
C MET A 12 2.32 -4.80 -0.53
N LEU A 13 1.94 -3.56 -0.80
CA LEU A 13 1.93 -2.97 -2.14
C LEU A 13 3.14 -2.05 -2.30
N ASN A 14 3.91 -2.22 -3.37
CA ASN A 14 4.92 -1.23 -3.75
C ASN A 14 4.21 -0.01 -4.36
N LEU A 15 4.59 1.18 -3.91
CA LEU A 15 4.10 2.43 -4.48
C LEU A 15 5.15 2.94 -5.46
N LEU A 16 4.88 2.76 -6.76
CA LEU A 16 5.74 3.27 -7.83
C LEU A 16 5.35 4.70 -8.18
N GLY A 17 6.26 5.47 -8.80
CA GLY A 17 5.97 6.83 -9.24
C GLY A 17 4.86 6.90 -10.29
N ASP A 18 4.48 5.79 -10.90
CA ASP A 18 3.38 5.64 -11.85
C ASP A 18 2.01 6.03 -11.28
N ILE A 19 1.83 5.94 -9.95
CA ILE A 19 0.56 6.31 -9.30
C ILE A 19 0.48 7.81 -8.97
N TRP A 20 1.57 8.57 -9.15
CA TRP A 20 1.54 10.02 -8.90
C TRP A 20 0.86 10.74 -10.07
N PRO A 21 -0.16 11.58 -9.79
CA PRO A 21 -0.72 12.45 -10.81
C PRO A 21 0.29 13.51 -11.25
N GLU A 22 0.06 14.14 -12.41
CA GLU A 22 0.90 15.25 -12.90
C GLU A 22 0.92 16.41 -11.89
N ASP A 23 -0.25 16.74 -11.34
CA ASP A 23 -0.43 17.73 -10.29
C ASP A 23 -0.98 17.07 -9.02
N GLY A 24 -0.23 17.20 -7.92
CA GLY A 24 -0.68 16.79 -6.59
C GLY A 24 -0.10 15.48 -6.09
N VAL A 25 -0.89 14.77 -5.28
CA VAL A 25 -0.51 13.53 -4.62
C VAL A 25 -1.57 12.46 -4.83
N PRO A 26 -1.22 11.16 -4.77
CA PRO A 26 -2.21 10.10 -4.79
C PRO A 26 -3.23 10.24 -3.64
N ALA A 27 -4.38 9.57 -3.76
CA ALA A 27 -5.51 9.68 -2.84
C ALA A 27 -5.27 9.02 -1.46
N TRP A 28 -4.25 9.50 -0.73
CA TRP A 28 -3.80 8.94 0.55
C TRP A 28 -4.88 8.92 1.61
N GLU A 29 -5.73 9.95 1.67
CA GLU A 29 -6.85 10.01 2.61
C GLU A 29 -7.79 8.82 2.45
N GLN A 30 -8.16 8.48 1.21
CA GLN A 30 -9.02 7.34 0.92
C GLN A 30 -8.36 6.01 1.27
N VAL A 31 -7.06 5.87 1.01
CA VAL A 31 -6.28 4.67 1.34
C VAL A 31 -6.12 4.50 2.85
N LEU A 32 -5.85 5.57 3.58
CA LEU A 32 -5.66 5.57 5.03
C LEU A 32 -6.99 5.40 5.79
N ALA A 33 -8.12 5.67 5.14
CA ALA A 33 -9.43 5.33 5.68
C ALA A 33 -9.75 3.83 5.64
N LEU A 34 -9.01 3.04 4.84
CA LEU A 34 -9.18 1.58 4.78
C LEU A 34 -8.59 0.90 6.02
N PRO A 35 -9.21 -0.18 6.53
CA PRO A 35 -8.76 -0.81 7.77
C PRO A 35 -7.38 -1.46 7.62
N GLY A 36 -6.50 -1.23 8.59
CA GLY A 36 -5.20 -1.91 8.70
C GLY A 36 -4.13 -1.46 7.71
N THR A 37 -4.35 -0.32 7.02
CA THR A 37 -3.37 0.27 6.10
C THR A 37 -2.32 1.09 6.84
N HIS A 38 -1.07 0.94 6.43
CA HIS A 38 0.09 1.63 6.99
C HIS A 38 0.93 2.15 5.83
N LEU A 39 0.93 3.47 5.63
CA LEU A 39 1.63 4.14 4.55
C LEU A 39 3.07 4.46 4.95
N HIS A 40 4.03 4.02 4.12
CA HIS A 40 5.45 4.33 4.28
C HIS A 40 5.99 4.97 3.01
N LEU A 41 6.23 6.29 3.05
CA LEU A 41 6.86 7.03 1.95
C LEU A 41 8.35 7.24 2.22
N TYR A 42 9.19 7.18 1.19
CA TYR A 42 10.64 7.29 1.32
C TYR A 42 11.16 8.74 1.31
N GLY A 43 10.29 9.76 1.38
CA GLY A 43 10.70 11.16 1.35
C GLY A 43 11.38 11.62 0.04
N LYS A 44 11.17 10.88 -1.06
CA LYS A 44 11.74 11.20 -2.37
C LYS A 44 11.02 12.40 -2.98
N LEU A 45 11.77 13.43 -3.36
CA LEU A 45 11.23 14.70 -3.86
C LEU A 45 10.50 14.63 -5.21
N ARG A 46 10.78 13.62 -6.04
CA ARG A 46 10.24 13.52 -7.41
C ARG A 46 9.76 12.12 -7.74
N ALA A 47 8.49 11.97 -8.11
CA ALA A 47 7.99 10.72 -8.69
C ALA A 47 8.50 10.56 -10.14
N ALA A 48 8.75 9.32 -10.53
CA ALA A 48 9.11 8.97 -11.91
C ALA A 48 8.62 7.54 -12.21
N LYS A 49 8.30 7.26 -13.48
CA LYS A 49 7.86 5.94 -13.95
C LYS A 49 8.79 4.83 -13.46
N GLY A 50 8.24 3.79 -12.86
CA GLY A 50 8.96 2.64 -12.28
C GLY A 50 9.76 2.94 -11.01
N ARG A 51 9.84 4.20 -10.54
CA ARG A 51 10.61 4.56 -9.35
C ARG A 51 9.84 4.17 -8.09
N LYS A 52 10.43 3.34 -7.22
CA LYS A 52 9.83 3.05 -5.90
C LYS A 52 9.79 4.31 -5.03
N MET A 53 8.59 4.76 -4.68
CA MET A 53 8.36 5.95 -3.86
C MET A 53 7.98 5.61 -2.42
N GLY A 54 7.48 4.40 -2.18
CA GLY A 54 7.11 3.92 -0.86
C GLY A 54 6.56 2.50 -0.91
N HIS A 55 5.88 2.11 0.16
CA HIS A 55 5.04 0.92 0.21
C HIS A 55 3.83 1.16 1.12
N LEU A 56 2.78 0.38 0.89
CA LEU A 56 1.62 0.30 1.76
C LEU A 56 1.58 -1.11 2.35
N ASN A 57 1.62 -1.22 3.67
CA ASN A 57 1.35 -2.48 4.37
C ASN A 57 -0.12 -2.54 4.77
N ILE A 58 -0.77 -3.66 4.50
CA ILE A 58 -2.13 -3.96 4.94
C ILE A 58 -2.06 -5.17 5.86
N THR A 59 -2.60 -5.04 7.07
CA THR A 59 -2.66 -6.11 8.07
C THR A 59 -4.10 -6.34 8.53
N GLY A 60 -4.42 -7.53 9.03
CA GLY A 60 -5.78 -7.84 9.46
C GLY A 60 -5.88 -9.20 10.14
N SER A 61 -7.11 -9.62 10.45
CA SER A 61 -7.38 -10.89 11.15
C SER A 61 -7.49 -12.11 10.24
N SER A 62 -7.65 -11.91 8.91
CA SER A 62 -7.74 -12.98 7.92
C SER A 62 -7.03 -12.60 6.62
N ILE A 63 -6.53 -13.60 5.90
CA ILE A 63 -5.89 -13.39 4.58
C ILE A 63 -6.90 -12.79 3.60
N ASP A 64 -8.14 -13.28 3.58
CA ASP A 64 -9.19 -12.79 2.67
C ASP A 64 -9.56 -11.33 2.96
N GLY A 65 -9.65 -10.96 4.25
CA GLY A 65 -9.90 -9.57 4.64
C GLY A 65 -8.78 -8.64 4.20
N VAL A 66 -7.53 -9.04 4.42
CA VAL A 66 -6.35 -8.28 3.98
C VAL A 66 -6.31 -8.15 2.46
N ARG A 67 -6.60 -9.23 1.73
CA ARG A 67 -6.63 -9.21 0.25
C ARG A 67 -7.72 -8.29 -0.28
N ARG A 68 -8.93 -8.32 0.31
CA ARG A 68 -10.02 -7.41 -0.08
C ARG A 68 -9.62 -5.96 0.09
N THR A 69 -9.05 -5.60 1.25
CA THR A 69 -8.56 -4.23 1.50
C THR A 69 -7.43 -3.85 0.54
N ALA A 70 -6.50 -4.77 0.26
CA ALA A 70 -5.39 -4.49 -0.65
C ALA A 70 -5.87 -4.25 -2.09
N LEU A 71 -6.89 -4.98 -2.57
CA LEU A 71 -7.52 -4.75 -3.87
C LEU A 71 -8.29 -3.43 -3.92
N GLN A 72 -8.97 -3.04 -2.84
CA GLN A 72 -9.60 -1.71 -2.73
C GLN A 72 -8.56 -0.59 -2.79
N ALA A 73 -7.44 -0.73 -2.06
CA ALA A 73 -6.34 0.23 -2.11
C ALA A 73 -5.71 0.30 -3.51
N ALA A 74 -5.51 -0.85 -4.18
CA ALA A 74 -5.00 -0.90 -5.55
C ALA A 74 -5.94 -0.16 -6.52
N GLN A 75 -7.25 -0.37 -6.41
CA GLN A 75 -8.24 0.32 -7.23
C GLN A 75 -8.20 1.84 -7.03
N ILE A 76 -8.15 2.32 -5.77
CA ILE A 76 -8.05 3.76 -5.46
C ILE A 76 -6.78 4.37 -6.06
N LEU A 77 -5.67 3.64 -6.05
CA LEU A 77 -4.37 4.10 -6.51
C LEU A 77 -4.10 3.83 -8.00
N GLY A 78 -5.04 3.22 -8.73
CA GLY A 78 -4.85 2.86 -10.13
C GLY A 78 -3.77 1.79 -10.37
N ILE A 79 -3.54 0.91 -9.39
CA ILE A 79 -2.63 -0.23 -9.50
C ILE A 79 -3.40 -1.44 -10.04
N GLU A 80 -2.79 -2.22 -10.94
CA GLU A 80 -3.36 -3.44 -11.49
C GLU A 80 -3.70 -4.46 -10.37
N ALA A 81 -4.84 -5.14 -10.52
CA ALA A 81 -5.30 -6.14 -9.57
C ALA A 81 -4.45 -7.43 -9.60
N PHE A 82 -4.50 -8.22 -8.51
CA PHE A 82 -3.69 -9.42 -8.31
C PHE A 82 -4.38 -10.54 -7.54
#